data_AF-A0AAV8BS27-F1
#
_entry.id   AF-A0AAV8BS27-F1
#
_cell.length_a   1.000
_cell.length_b   1.000
_cell.length_c   1.000
_cell.angle_alpha   90.00
_cell.angle_beta   90.00
_cell.angle_gamma   90.00
#
_symmetry.space_group_name_H-M   'P 1'
#
loop_
_entity.id
_entity.type
_entity.pdbx_description
1 polymer ?
#
loop_
_entity_poly.entity_id
_entity_poly.type
_entity_poly.pdbx_seq_one_letter_code
_entity_poly.pdbx_strand_id
1 'polypeptide(L)'
;MDRISSLPEELLIHILSILSIKEAVQTYLVSKSWKGALANVPVLKFNFDDWVDAIVEDDAILKECEDKFEKFVNGVLKNRGCEPLQQFEYINSIEDYHSEPALKFLDYVALLKPQVVSVKICRLNKLDLPDLIFSCKSLQKLELTLYTDEEVTTIRPKSIHLPSLQNLVLRGVELSDDDNFMQKLSSGCPALETLYLETCVLDISEISSNVLKRLVIYECDQLKQSRISCPCLVSLIIDSYGKMGSFELKNMASLEYASISINLDKNHSDVNLLSSLSNVSQLRLDIWDDVFKEKLEEDVLNCRPFSKLKSLEIGHWGLSDNIDLVAGFLKNSPNLEELSLYLCEEISSPLNNFGSSNEEDDSNGELSEQELIDVELSEQELTDGELSEQELTDGELSEQELTDGLLQREYLKSVRIIQPKQQDVVVDGLIKKLQTLVKTIEEIIISSW
;
A
#
# COMPACT_ATOMS: atom_id res chain seq x y z
N MET A 1 -25.32 31.38 -36.49
CA MET A 1 -25.37 31.90 -35.12
C MET A 1 -24.86 30.81 -34.20
N ASP A 2 -23.78 31.08 -33.47
CA ASP A 2 -23.31 30.16 -32.45
C ASP A 2 -24.22 30.26 -31.22
N ARG A 3 -25.19 29.34 -31.14
CA ARG A 3 -26.18 29.29 -30.04
C ARG A 3 -25.54 28.83 -28.74
N ILE A 4 -24.39 28.15 -28.79
CA ILE A 4 -23.76 27.60 -27.58
C ILE A 4 -23.01 28.71 -26.84
N SER A 5 -22.48 29.69 -27.57
CA SER A 5 -21.94 30.94 -26.99
C SER A 5 -22.94 31.81 -26.21
N SER A 6 -24.24 31.51 -26.31
CA SER A 6 -25.29 32.22 -25.53
C SER A 6 -25.69 31.53 -24.23
N LEU A 7 -25.05 30.39 -23.90
CA LEU A 7 -25.28 29.71 -22.63
C LEU A 7 -24.73 30.55 -21.44
N PRO A 8 -25.37 30.47 -20.26
CA PRO A 8 -24.81 30.98 -19.01
C PRO A 8 -23.41 30.42 -18.74
N GLU A 9 -22.57 31.23 -18.10
CA GLU A 9 -21.17 30.87 -17.81
C GLU A 9 -21.07 29.60 -16.97
N GLU A 10 -21.98 29.39 -16.02
CA GLU A 10 -22.03 28.22 -15.15
C GLU A 10 -22.24 26.92 -15.94
N LEU A 11 -23.06 26.96 -17.01
CA LEU A 11 -23.27 25.81 -17.88
C LEU A 11 -22.06 25.56 -18.78
N LEU A 12 -21.38 26.62 -19.23
CA LEU A 12 -20.14 26.47 -19.99
C LEU A 12 -19.03 25.84 -19.13
N ILE A 13 -18.88 26.29 -17.88
CA ILE A 13 -17.94 25.69 -16.91
C ILE A 13 -18.27 24.22 -16.68
N HIS A 14 -19.57 23.90 -16.49
CA HIS A 14 -20.00 22.52 -16.28
C HIS A 14 -19.69 21.64 -17.50
N ILE A 15 -20.00 22.10 -18.72
CA ILE A 15 -19.66 21.37 -19.95
C ILE A 15 -18.14 21.17 -20.05
N LEU A 16 -17.35 22.24 -19.86
CA LEU A 16 -15.88 22.17 -19.93
C LEU A 16 -15.28 21.24 -18.88
N SER A 17 -15.90 21.10 -17.70
CA SER A 17 -15.45 20.18 -16.66
C SER A 17 -15.65 18.70 -16.98
N ILE A 18 -16.51 18.39 -17.97
CA ILE A 18 -16.80 17.02 -18.42
C ILE A 18 -15.90 16.63 -19.61
N LEU A 19 -15.46 17.63 -20.39
CA LEU A 19 -14.59 17.41 -21.55
C LEU A 19 -13.16 17.06 -21.12
N SER A 20 -12.46 16.31 -21.98
CA SER A 20 -11.00 16.24 -21.87
C SER A 20 -10.41 17.63 -22.05
N ILE A 21 -9.24 17.89 -21.46
CA ILE A 21 -8.62 19.22 -21.59
C ILE A 21 -8.29 19.57 -23.04
N LYS A 22 -8.05 18.56 -23.90
CA LYS A 22 -7.84 18.73 -25.34
C LYS A 22 -9.10 19.25 -26.03
N GLU A 23 -10.25 18.63 -25.78
CA GLU A 23 -11.54 19.06 -26.31
C GLU A 23 -11.94 20.44 -25.75
N ALA A 24 -11.76 20.63 -24.44
CA ALA A 24 -11.99 21.91 -23.78
C ALA A 24 -11.18 23.03 -24.45
N VAL A 25 -9.91 22.76 -24.79
CA VAL A 25 -9.09 23.72 -25.52
C VAL A 25 -9.55 23.90 -26.97
N GLN A 26 -10.02 22.86 -27.65
CA GLN A 26 -10.56 23.03 -29.00
C GLN A 26 -11.80 23.93 -29.03
N THR A 27 -12.60 23.97 -27.95
CA THR A 27 -13.74 24.90 -27.86
C THR A 27 -13.32 26.39 -27.90
N TYR A 28 -12.06 26.73 -27.56
CA TYR A 28 -11.52 28.09 -27.72
C TYR A 28 -11.64 28.61 -29.16
N LEU A 29 -11.48 27.70 -30.13
CA LEU A 29 -11.53 28.05 -31.55
C LEU A 29 -12.94 28.40 -32.01
N VAL A 30 -13.95 27.98 -31.23
CA VAL A 30 -15.37 28.20 -31.54
C VAL A 30 -15.80 29.58 -31.07
N SER A 31 -15.41 30.02 -29.86
CA SER A 31 -15.76 31.35 -29.36
C SER A 31 -14.93 31.83 -28.16
N LYS A 32 -14.81 33.16 -28.03
CA LYS A 32 -14.11 33.83 -26.92
C LYS A 32 -14.81 33.67 -25.56
N SER A 33 -16.11 33.33 -25.50
CA SER A 33 -16.82 33.13 -24.23
C SER A 33 -16.30 31.90 -23.48
N TRP A 34 -15.99 30.83 -24.20
CA TRP A 34 -15.42 29.60 -23.66
C TRP A 34 -14.03 29.80 -23.07
N LYS A 35 -13.29 30.81 -23.57
CA LYS A 35 -12.03 31.23 -22.97
C LYS A 35 -12.20 31.76 -21.55
N GLY A 36 -13.22 32.59 -21.33
CA GLY A 36 -13.56 33.06 -20.00
C GLY A 36 -13.96 31.91 -19.09
N ALA A 37 -14.80 31.00 -19.59
CA ALA A 37 -15.27 29.87 -18.80
C ALA A 37 -14.15 28.90 -18.36
N LEU A 38 -13.12 28.64 -19.19
CA LEU A 38 -12.01 27.76 -18.77
C LEU A 38 -11.25 28.34 -17.56
N ALA A 39 -11.18 29.66 -17.43
CA ALA A 39 -10.55 30.31 -16.27
C ALA A 39 -11.15 29.81 -14.95
N ASN A 40 -12.45 29.56 -14.96
CA ASN A 40 -13.25 29.16 -13.82
C ASN A 40 -13.44 27.64 -13.69
N VAL A 41 -12.85 26.83 -14.59
CA VAL A 41 -12.94 25.37 -14.48
C VAL A 41 -12.16 24.91 -13.24
N PRO A 42 -12.81 24.25 -12.26
CA PRO A 42 -12.20 23.98 -10.95
C PRO A 42 -11.22 22.80 -10.98
N VAL A 43 -11.30 21.94 -11.99
CA VAL A 43 -10.53 20.70 -12.09
C VAL A 43 -9.77 20.69 -13.41
N LEU A 44 -8.44 20.51 -13.35
CA LEU A 44 -7.63 20.29 -14.53
C LEU A 44 -6.99 18.90 -14.46
N LYS A 45 -7.17 18.13 -15.52
CA LYS A 45 -6.58 16.81 -15.67
C LYS A 45 -5.80 16.75 -16.97
N PHE A 46 -4.53 16.37 -16.85
CA PHE A 46 -3.62 16.19 -17.96
C PHE A 46 -3.15 14.75 -17.93
N ASN A 47 -3.49 13.99 -18.96
CA ASN A 47 -3.05 12.61 -19.11
C ASN A 47 -2.24 12.49 -20.40
N PHE A 48 -0.96 12.18 -20.26
CA PHE A 48 -0.07 11.94 -21.39
C PHE A 48 -0.39 10.61 -22.08
N ASP A 49 -0.90 9.64 -21.33
CA ASP A 49 -1.26 8.32 -21.86
C ASP A 49 -2.40 8.45 -22.90
N ASP A 50 -3.30 9.43 -22.72
CA ASP A 50 -4.36 9.77 -23.69
C ASP A 50 -3.85 10.62 -24.88
N TRP A 51 -2.63 11.16 -24.78
CA TRP A 51 -2.03 12.03 -25.79
C TRP A 51 -1.25 11.25 -26.85
N VAL A 52 -0.71 10.09 -26.47
CA VAL A 52 0.12 9.23 -27.32
C VAL A 52 -0.73 8.06 -27.84
N ASP A 53 -0.50 7.65 -29.09
CA ASP A 53 -1.11 6.42 -29.61
C ASP A 53 -0.41 5.20 -29.00
N ALA A 54 -1.19 4.18 -28.60
CA ALA A 54 -0.70 2.99 -27.89
C ALA A 54 0.34 2.13 -28.65
N ILE A 55 0.75 2.50 -29.87
CA ILE A 55 1.66 1.76 -30.75
C ILE A 55 3.03 2.46 -30.84
N VAL A 56 3.22 3.61 -30.18
CA VAL A 56 4.50 4.34 -30.23
C VAL A 56 5.49 3.70 -29.27
N GLU A 57 6.35 2.84 -29.79
CA GLU A 57 7.46 2.20 -29.05
C GLU A 57 8.81 2.94 -29.24
N ASP A 58 8.85 3.99 -30.07
CA ASP A 58 10.08 4.74 -30.35
C ASP A 58 10.28 5.88 -29.33
N ASP A 59 11.33 5.75 -28.52
CA ASP A 59 11.70 6.72 -27.48
C ASP A 59 11.85 8.16 -27.99
N ALA A 60 12.38 8.36 -29.20
CA ALA A 60 12.55 9.70 -29.75
C ALA A 60 11.20 10.33 -30.12
N ILE A 61 10.25 9.52 -30.60
CA ILE A 61 8.88 9.97 -30.86
C ILE A 61 8.16 10.28 -29.54
N LEU A 62 8.30 9.41 -28.52
CA LEU A 62 7.74 9.63 -27.19
C LEU A 62 8.26 10.92 -26.56
N LYS A 63 9.57 11.21 -26.71
CA LYS A 63 10.14 12.47 -26.25
C LYS A 63 9.57 13.69 -26.96
N GLU A 64 9.40 13.63 -28.28
CA GLU A 64 8.79 14.73 -29.02
C GLU A 64 7.31 14.94 -28.62
N CYS A 65 6.58 13.85 -28.37
CA CYS A 65 5.22 13.89 -27.87
C CYS A 65 5.15 14.51 -26.47
N GLU A 66 6.04 14.12 -25.56
CA GLU A 66 6.17 14.66 -24.21
C GLU A 66 6.43 16.17 -24.26
N ASP A 67 7.40 16.61 -25.05
CA ASP A 67 7.72 18.03 -25.25
C ASP A 67 6.50 18.84 -25.76
N LYS A 68 5.73 18.28 -26.70
CA LYS A 68 4.50 18.90 -27.20
C LYS A 68 3.43 18.95 -26.13
N PHE A 69 3.28 17.89 -25.35
CA PHE A 69 2.32 17.79 -24.27
C PHE A 69 2.65 18.78 -23.15
N GLU A 70 3.90 18.87 -22.71
CA GLU A 70 4.33 19.85 -21.72
C GLU A 70 4.12 21.29 -22.20
N LYS A 71 4.42 21.59 -23.47
CA LYS A 71 4.12 22.90 -24.06
C LYS A 71 2.63 23.19 -24.03
N PHE A 72 1.79 22.18 -24.30
CA PHE A 72 0.34 22.29 -24.20
C PHE A 72 -0.11 22.54 -22.75
N VAL A 73 0.34 21.75 -21.77
CA VAL A 73 0.05 21.92 -20.34
C VAL A 73 0.42 23.34 -19.89
N ASN A 74 1.65 23.77 -20.17
CA ASN A 74 2.13 25.12 -19.86
C ASN A 74 1.29 26.20 -20.54
N GLY A 75 0.88 25.97 -21.79
CA GLY A 75 0.02 26.88 -22.55
C GLY A 75 -1.35 27.04 -21.90
N VAL A 76 -1.97 25.94 -21.48
CA VAL A 76 -3.27 25.97 -20.79
C VAL A 76 -3.16 26.69 -19.46
N LEU A 77 -2.18 26.33 -18.62
CA LEU A 77 -1.99 26.93 -17.29
C LEU A 77 -1.74 28.45 -17.38
N LYS A 78 -0.89 28.89 -18.31
CA LYS A 78 -0.62 30.33 -18.53
C LYS A 78 -1.84 31.10 -19.01
N ASN A 79 -2.73 30.47 -19.76
CA ASN A 79 -3.89 31.13 -20.35
C ASN A 79 -5.16 31.05 -19.50
N ARG A 80 -5.20 30.16 -18.49
CA ARG A 80 -6.35 30.00 -17.61
C ARG A 80 -6.62 31.25 -16.75
N GLY A 81 -5.59 31.98 -16.34
CA GLY A 81 -5.74 33.13 -15.42
C GLY A 81 -5.38 32.75 -13.99
N CYS A 82 -5.95 33.41 -12.99
CA CYS A 82 -5.51 33.31 -11.59
C CYS A 82 -6.57 32.75 -10.63
N GLU A 83 -7.70 32.27 -11.16
CA GLU A 83 -8.76 31.71 -10.33
C GLU A 83 -8.29 30.44 -9.62
N PRO A 84 -8.72 30.19 -8.38
CA PRO A 84 -8.29 29.01 -7.63
C PRO A 84 -8.62 27.70 -8.35
N LEU A 85 -7.79 26.68 -8.14
CA LEU A 85 -8.08 25.30 -8.52
C LEU A 85 -8.65 24.54 -7.32
N GLN A 86 -9.62 23.69 -7.59
CA GLN A 86 -9.99 22.64 -6.65
C GLN A 86 -9.00 21.48 -6.78
N GLN A 87 -8.77 21.00 -8.00
CA GLN A 87 -7.92 19.84 -8.24
C GLN A 87 -7.06 20.02 -9.50
N PHE A 88 -5.82 19.55 -9.40
CA PHE A 88 -4.90 19.38 -10.52
C PHE A 88 -4.38 17.94 -10.55
N GLU A 89 -4.40 17.34 -11.73
CA GLU A 89 -3.92 15.98 -11.98
C GLU A 89 -3.02 15.95 -13.21
N TYR A 90 -1.84 15.35 -13.08
CA TYR A 90 -0.90 15.10 -14.16
C TYR A 90 -0.50 13.62 -14.15
N ILE A 91 -0.67 12.95 -15.29
CA ILE A 91 -0.40 11.52 -15.46
C ILE A 91 0.54 11.34 -16.66
N ASN A 92 1.63 10.62 -16.44
CA ASN A 92 2.47 10.02 -17.47
C ASN A 92 2.86 8.61 -16.97
N SER A 93 2.10 7.59 -17.37
CA SER A 93 2.29 6.21 -16.88
C SER A 93 3.06 5.32 -17.85
N ILE A 94 3.67 5.86 -18.91
CA ILE A 94 4.33 5.04 -19.93
C ILE A 94 5.53 4.32 -19.31
N GLU A 95 5.49 2.99 -19.28
CA GLU A 95 6.45 2.14 -18.56
C GLU A 95 7.67 1.72 -19.40
N ASP A 96 7.65 1.89 -20.71
CA ASP A 96 8.78 1.52 -21.58
C ASP A 96 9.64 2.73 -21.99
N TYR A 97 9.42 3.89 -21.35
CA TYR A 97 10.02 5.16 -21.75
C TYR A 97 10.54 5.96 -20.55
N HIS A 98 11.83 6.24 -20.56
CA HIS A 98 12.45 7.07 -19.53
C HIS A 98 12.07 8.54 -19.69
N SER A 99 11.24 9.03 -18.75
CA SER A 99 10.75 10.41 -18.73
C SER A 99 11.70 11.32 -17.93
N GLU A 100 11.95 12.52 -18.44
CA GLU A 100 12.59 13.62 -17.72
C GLU A 100 11.75 14.89 -17.89
N PRO A 101 10.56 14.93 -17.29
CA PRO A 101 9.64 16.02 -17.53
C PRO A 101 10.08 17.23 -16.70
N ALA A 102 10.12 18.40 -17.33
CA ALA A 102 10.39 19.63 -16.64
C ALA A 102 9.11 20.06 -15.89
N LEU A 103 8.86 19.47 -14.72
CA LEU A 103 7.71 19.75 -13.85
C LEU A 103 7.65 21.19 -13.27
N LYS A 104 8.38 22.13 -13.89
CA LYS A 104 8.34 23.58 -13.62
C LYS A 104 6.92 24.14 -13.70
N PHE A 105 6.00 23.50 -14.41
CA PHE A 105 4.60 23.90 -14.42
C PHE A 105 3.94 23.81 -13.03
N LEU A 106 4.46 22.98 -12.12
CA LEU A 106 3.93 22.85 -10.75
C LEU A 106 4.09 24.14 -9.93
N ASP A 107 5.08 24.99 -10.22
CA ASP A 107 5.14 26.33 -9.62
C ASP A 107 3.92 27.16 -10.03
N TYR A 108 3.52 27.12 -11.30
CA TYR A 108 2.31 27.81 -11.75
C TYR A 108 1.06 27.20 -11.12
N VAL A 109 0.99 25.88 -11.01
CA VAL A 109 -0.11 25.19 -10.32
C VAL A 109 -0.20 25.68 -8.88
N ALA A 110 0.91 25.78 -8.13
CA ALA A 110 0.91 26.27 -6.76
C ALA A 110 0.37 27.71 -6.65
N LEU A 111 0.62 28.58 -7.64
CA LEU A 111 0.06 29.94 -7.70
C LEU A 111 -1.46 29.97 -7.91
N LEU A 112 -2.02 28.92 -8.52
CA LEU A 112 -3.47 28.72 -8.67
C LEU A 112 -4.12 28.17 -7.40
N LYS A 113 -3.39 28.05 -6.29
CA LYS A 113 -3.93 27.67 -4.97
C LYS A 113 -4.82 26.42 -5.00
N PRO A 114 -4.34 25.28 -5.55
CA PRO A 114 -5.08 24.03 -5.58
C PRO A 114 -5.39 23.54 -4.17
N GLN A 115 -6.49 22.79 -4.03
CA GLN A 115 -6.78 22.02 -2.82
C GLN A 115 -6.21 20.61 -2.92
N VAL A 116 -6.22 20.03 -4.12
CA VAL A 116 -5.72 18.68 -4.40
C VAL A 116 -4.74 18.72 -5.56
N VAL A 117 -3.58 18.10 -5.39
CA VAL A 117 -2.60 17.89 -6.46
C VAL A 117 -2.22 16.42 -6.50
N SER A 118 -2.38 15.80 -7.66
CA SER A 118 -1.96 14.43 -7.95
C SER A 118 -1.00 14.44 -9.14
N VAL A 119 0.17 13.83 -8.97
CA VAL A 119 1.18 13.68 -10.01
C VAL A 119 1.61 12.21 -10.05
N LYS A 120 1.35 11.55 -11.17
CA LYS A 120 1.80 10.18 -11.45
C LYS A 120 2.78 10.20 -12.62
N ILE A 121 3.99 9.70 -12.38
CA ILE A 121 5.02 9.57 -13.41
C ILE A 121 5.73 8.23 -13.25
N CYS A 122 5.73 7.42 -14.30
CA CYS A 122 6.48 6.18 -14.37
C CYS A 122 7.86 6.41 -15.04
N ARG A 123 8.81 5.51 -14.74
CA ARG A 123 10.16 5.45 -15.32
C ARG A 123 10.92 6.80 -15.35
N LEU A 124 11.06 7.43 -14.20
CA LEU A 124 11.84 8.66 -14.04
C LEU A 124 13.34 8.36 -13.90
N ASN A 125 14.20 9.04 -14.65
CA ASN A 125 15.64 9.00 -14.38
C ASN A 125 16.00 9.85 -13.16
N LYS A 126 15.41 11.05 -13.08
CA LYS A 126 15.61 12.01 -12.00
C LYS A 126 14.44 12.98 -11.96
N LEU A 127 14.01 13.36 -10.76
CA LEU A 127 12.97 14.36 -10.60
C LEU A 127 13.29 15.38 -9.52
N ASP A 128 13.36 16.64 -9.93
CA ASP A 128 13.38 17.78 -9.02
C ASP A 128 11.99 18.42 -8.99
N LEU A 129 11.22 18.14 -7.92
CA LEU A 129 9.94 18.81 -7.71
C LEU A 129 10.17 20.27 -7.30
N PRO A 130 9.42 21.25 -7.86
CA PRO A 130 9.62 22.65 -7.51
C PRO A 130 9.24 22.95 -6.06
N ASP A 131 10.04 23.76 -5.35
CA ASP A 131 9.83 24.08 -3.93
C ASP A 131 8.47 24.77 -3.64
N LEU A 132 7.90 25.49 -4.62
CA LEU A 132 6.69 26.29 -4.37
C LEU A 132 5.47 25.42 -4.07
N ILE A 133 5.40 24.20 -4.62
CA ILE A 133 4.31 23.27 -4.33
C ILE A 133 4.29 22.88 -2.85
N PHE A 134 5.48 22.77 -2.23
CA PHE A 134 5.66 22.48 -0.81
C PHE A 134 5.43 23.69 0.10
N SER A 135 5.07 24.85 -0.45
CA SER A 135 4.70 26.06 0.30
C SER A 135 3.25 26.50 0.04
N CYS A 136 2.46 25.67 -0.65
CA CYS A 136 1.10 25.98 -1.06
C CYS A 136 0.10 25.88 0.11
N LYS A 137 -0.35 27.04 0.61
CA LYS A 137 -1.21 27.12 1.82
C LYS A 137 -2.63 26.59 1.64
N SER A 138 -3.12 26.50 0.41
CA SER A 138 -4.46 25.98 0.10
C SER A 138 -4.49 24.45 -0.02
N LEU A 139 -3.33 23.82 -0.15
CA LEU A 139 -3.21 22.40 -0.47
C LEU A 139 -3.65 21.56 0.74
N GLN A 140 -4.64 20.71 0.51
CA GLN A 140 -5.25 19.80 1.48
C GLN A 140 -4.82 18.35 1.24
N LYS A 141 -4.58 17.98 -0.03
CA LYS A 141 -4.05 16.67 -0.42
C LYS A 141 -2.94 16.82 -1.45
N LEU A 142 -1.82 16.16 -1.21
CA LEU A 142 -0.72 15.99 -2.14
C LEU A 142 -0.49 14.50 -2.38
N GLU A 143 -0.53 14.09 -3.63
CA GLU A 143 -0.32 12.71 -4.07
C GLU A 143 0.78 12.68 -5.14
N LEU A 144 1.87 11.98 -4.84
CA LEU A 144 3.03 11.83 -5.71
C LEU A 144 3.27 10.33 -5.89
N THR A 145 3.19 9.87 -7.13
CA THR A 145 3.44 8.48 -7.52
C THR A 145 4.55 8.47 -8.54
N LEU A 146 5.76 8.09 -8.11
CA LEU A 146 7.01 8.26 -8.85
C LEU A 146 7.75 6.93 -8.90
N TYR A 147 7.82 6.27 -10.05
CA TYR A 147 8.56 5.01 -10.26
C TYR A 147 9.65 5.22 -11.34
N THR A 148 10.58 4.31 -11.61
CA THR A 148 11.87 4.12 -10.93
C THR A 148 12.47 2.76 -11.36
N ASP A 149 13.30 2.67 -12.41
CA ASP A 149 13.98 1.42 -12.81
C ASP A 149 15.27 1.10 -12.07
N GLU A 150 16.17 2.08 -12.00
CA GLU A 150 17.54 1.85 -11.53
C GLU A 150 17.80 2.52 -10.18
N GLU A 151 17.17 3.66 -9.91
CA GLU A 151 17.38 4.46 -8.70
C GLU A 151 16.07 4.88 -8.06
N VAL A 152 16.01 4.98 -6.75
CA VAL A 152 14.79 5.47 -6.10
C VAL A 152 14.70 6.99 -6.31
N THR A 153 13.52 7.50 -6.65
CA THR A 153 13.38 8.96 -6.82
C THR A 153 13.31 9.65 -5.46
N THR A 154 14.21 10.60 -5.24
CA THR A 154 14.37 11.30 -3.97
C THR A 154 13.59 12.60 -3.97
N ILE A 155 12.85 12.89 -2.90
CA ILE A 155 12.12 14.17 -2.75
C ILE A 155 12.85 15.05 -1.74
N ARG A 156 13.48 16.14 -2.22
CA ARG A 156 14.34 17.03 -1.42
C ARG A 156 13.86 18.48 -1.37
N PRO A 157 12.67 18.77 -0.82
CA PRO A 157 12.19 20.14 -0.72
C PRO A 157 13.09 20.93 0.24
N LYS A 158 13.41 22.18 -0.14
CA LYS A 158 14.21 23.06 0.74
C LYS A 158 13.49 23.36 2.06
N SER A 159 12.17 23.52 1.99
CA SER A 159 11.28 23.78 3.11
C SER A 159 9.91 23.19 2.81
N ILE A 160 9.20 22.76 3.85
CA ILE A 160 7.79 22.35 3.76
C ILE A 160 6.98 23.32 4.63
N HIS A 161 5.98 23.97 4.05
CA HIS A 161 5.05 24.85 4.75
C HIS A 161 3.65 24.71 4.13
N LEU A 162 2.95 23.66 4.53
CA LEU A 162 1.64 23.28 4.01
C LEU A 162 0.61 23.28 5.16
N PRO A 163 0.20 24.46 5.66
CA PRO A 163 -0.62 24.59 6.87
C PRO A 163 -1.99 23.92 6.78
N SER A 164 -2.51 23.66 5.58
CA SER A 164 -3.82 23.04 5.35
C SER A 164 -3.74 21.58 4.92
N LEU A 165 -2.54 21.01 4.78
CA LEU A 165 -2.36 19.66 4.26
C LEU A 165 -2.84 18.64 5.28
N GLN A 166 -3.83 17.84 4.89
CA GLN A 166 -4.41 16.78 5.69
C GLN A 166 -3.96 15.40 5.23
N ASN A 167 -3.69 15.24 3.93
CA ASN A 167 -3.36 13.95 3.33
C ASN A 167 -2.11 14.05 2.47
N LEU A 168 -1.07 13.29 2.82
CA LEU A 168 0.13 13.13 2.02
C LEU A 168 0.22 11.67 1.57
N VAL A 169 0.27 11.47 0.25
CA VAL A 169 0.40 10.16 -0.39
C VAL A 169 1.68 10.18 -1.21
N LEU A 170 2.62 9.31 -0.88
CA LEU A 170 3.88 9.15 -1.57
C LEU A 170 4.01 7.70 -2.03
N ARG A 171 4.35 7.49 -3.30
CA ARG A 171 4.64 6.16 -3.85
C ARG A 171 5.93 6.14 -4.64
N GLY A 172 6.76 5.13 -4.42
CA GLY A 172 8.00 4.90 -5.16
C GLY A 172 9.15 5.89 -4.86
N VAL A 173 9.12 6.53 -3.69
CA VAL A 173 10.08 7.58 -3.32
C VAL A 173 11.05 7.14 -2.24
N GLU A 174 12.23 7.76 -2.22
CA GLU A 174 13.20 7.61 -1.15
C GLU A 174 13.05 8.74 -0.13
N LEU A 175 12.90 8.36 1.13
CA LEU A 175 12.94 9.27 2.27
C LEU A 175 14.18 8.95 3.10
N SER A 176 15.05 9.94 3.29
CA SER A 176 16.28 9.82 4.08
C SER A 176 16.31 10.80 5.24
N ASP A 177 17.01 10.45 6.33
CA ASP A 177 17.26 11.36 7.44
C ASP A 177 18.15 12.55 7.05
N ASP A 178 19.05 12.38 6.09
CA ASP A 178 19.92 13.45 5.57
C ASP A 178 19.10 14.62 5.01
N ASP A 179 17.95 14.31 4.41
CA ASP A 179 17.03 15.29 3.86
C ASP A 179 16.15 15.99 4.91
N ASN A 180 16.18 15.52 6.16
CA ASN A 180 15.36 15.99 7.28
C ASN A 180 13.87 16.05 6.92
N PHE A 181 13.41 15.15 6.05
CA PHE A 181 12.07 15.23 5.46
C PHE A 181 10.97 15.16 6.53
N MET A 182 11.08 14.22 7.46
CA MET A 182 10.12 14.06 8.57
C MET A 182 10.10 15.26 9.52
N GLN A 183 11.26 15.90 9.76
CA GLN A 183 11.35 17.12 10.57
C GLN A 183 10.68 18.31 9.87
N LYS A 184 10.87 18.45 8.55
CA LYS A 184 10.20 19.48 7.75
C LYS A 184 8.69 19.25 7.71
N LEU A 185 8.25 18.00 7.61
CA LEU A 185 6.83 17.63 7.60
C LEU A 185 6.15 17.95 8.94
N SER A 186 6.77 17.53 10.06
CA SER A 186 6.23 17.76 11.41
C SER A 186 6.15 19.24 11.79
N SER A 187 7.10 20.06 11.37
CA SER A 187 7.09 21.51 11.63
C SER A 187 6.25 22.32 10.62
N GLY A 188 6.13 21.83 9.39
CA GLY A 188 5.50 22.53 8.26
C GLY A 188 4.03 22.21 8.01
N CYS A 189 3.54 21.07 8.51
CA CYS A 189 2.21 20.53 8.22
C CYS A 189 1.40 20.26 9.50
N PRO A 190 0.97 21.30 10.24
CA PRO A 190 0.25 21.17 11.50
C PRO A 190 -1.14 20.52 11.39
N ALA A 191 -1.69 20.38 10.19
CA ALA A 191 -3.01 19.78 9.94
C ALA A 191 -2.93 18.34 9.38
N LEU A 192 -1.74 17.74 9.29
CA LEU A 192 -1.54 16.45 8.65
C LEU A 192 -2.19 15.31 9.44
N GLU A 193 -3.22 14.70 8.87
CA GLU A 193 -3.97 13.60 9.50
C GLU A 193 -3.58 12.23 8.94
N THR A 194 -3.28 12.16 7.64
CA THR A 194 -2.96 10.90 6.94
C THR A 194 -1.64 10.99 6.22
N LEU A 195 -0.76 10.01 6.48
CA LEU A 195 0.46 9.76 5.74
C LEU A 195 0.37 8.35 5.15
N TYR A 196 0.48 8.27 3.84
CA TYR A 196 0.43 7.02 3.10
C TYR A 196 1.73 6.90 2.30
N LEU A 197 2.46 5.81 2.54
CA LEU A 197 3.73 5.47 1.93
C LEU A 197 3.55 4.11 1.26
N GLU A 198 3.81 4.04 -0.05
CA GLU A 198 3.71 2.81 -0.82
C GLU A 198 4.96 2.61 -1.66
N THR A 199 5.52 1.40 -1.68
CA THR A 199 6.74 1.08 -2.45
C THR A 199 7.88 2.08 -2.23
N CYS A 200 7.98 2.67 -1.03
CA CYS A 200 8.96 3.70 -0.70
C CYS A 200 10.21 3.06 -0.08
N VAL A 201 11.37 3.66 -0.34
CA VAL A 201 12.60 3.34 0.40
C VAL A 201 12.72 4.28 1.58
N LEU A 202 12.73 3.71 2.78
CA LEU A 202 12.63 4.44 4.04
C LEU A 202 13.95 4.31 4.81
N ASP A 203 14.91 5.17 4.48
CA ASP A 203 16.18 5.34 5.20
C ASP A 203 16.06 6.43 6.28
N ILE A 204 15.05 6.27 7.13
CA ILE A 204 14.72 7.18 8.22
C ILE A 204 14.75 6.46 9.56
N SER A 205 15.40 7.07 10.55
CA SER A 205 15.50 6.50 11.89
C SER A 205 14.20 6.65 12.68
N GLU A 206 13.39 7.68 12.42
CA GLU A 206 12.14 7.90 13.15
C GLU A 206 11.04 8.57 12.31
N ILE A 207 9.86 7.95 12.28
CA ILE A 207 8.59 8.55 11.85
C ILE A 207 7.91 9.10 13.10
N SER A 208 7.94 10.42 13.30
CA SER A 208 7.27 11.07 14.43
C SER A 208 6.31 12.19 14.01
N SER A 209 5.15 12.23 14.66
CA SER A 209 4.16 13.29 14.47
C SER A 209 3.18 13.39 15.63
N ASN A 210 2.90 14.62 16.07
CA ASN A 210 1.93 14.90 17.15
C ASN A 210 0.50 15.14 16.64
N VAL A 211 0.28 15.09 15.33
CA VAL A 211 -1.03 15.40 14.70
C VAL A 211 -1.56 14.26 13.84
N LEU A 212 -0.68 13.32 13.44
CA LEU A 212 -1.00 12.23 12.55
C LEU A 212 -1.99 11.26 13.19
N LYS A 213 -3.08 10.96 12.48
CA LYS A 213 -4.15 10.04 12.91
C LYS A 213 -4.09 8.70 12.17
N ARG A 214 -3.60 8.69 10.93
CA ARG A 214 -3.49 7.49 10.09
C ARG A 214 -2.13 7.41 9.42
N LEU A 215 -1.47 6.26 9.60
CA LEU A 215 -0.22 5.91 8.94
C LEU A 215 -0.42 4.61 8.17
N VAL A 216 -0.09 4.63 6.89
CA VAL A 216 -0.06 3.45 6.04
C VAL A 216 1.33 3.32 5.43
N ILE A 217 1.92 2.15 5.58
CA ILE A 217 3.19 1.74 4.98
C ILE A 217 2.88 0.45 4.21
N TYR A 218 3.00 0.49 2.89
CA TYR A 218 2.61 -0.61 2.00
C TYR A 218 3.76 -0.95 1.06
N GLU A 219 4.18 -2.20 0.98
CA GLU A 219 5.28 -2.67 0.11
C GLU A 219 6.59 -1.87 0.27
N CYS A 220 6.86 -1.35 1.48
CA CYS A 220 8.10 -0.63 1.79
C CYS A 220 9.14 -1.57 2.39
N ASP A 221 9.66 -2.49 1.57
CA ASP A 221 10.51 -3.60 2.05
C ASP A 221 11.87 -3.12 2.59
N GLN A 222 12.37 -1.97 2.14
CA GLN A 222 13.67 -1.41 2.53
C GLN A 222 13.60 -0.51 3.77
N LEU A 223 12.62 -0.71 4.66
CA LEU A 223 12.56 0.00 5.93
C LEU A 223 13.74 -0.45 6.81
N LYS A 224 14.75 0.42 6.96
CA LYS A 224 15.82 0.20 7.95
C LYS A 224 15.25 0.29 9.37
N GLN A 225 16.06 -0.08 10.36
CA GLN A 225 15.65 -0.03 11.76
C GLN A 225 15.08 1.34 12.13
N SER A 226 13.75 1.41 12.26
CA SER A 226 13.03 2.67 12.38
C SER A 226 12.14 2.69 13.61
N ARG A 227 11.98 3.86 14.19
CA ARG A 227 11.03 4.10 15.27
C ARG A 227 9.79 4.78 14.71
N ILE A 228 8.61 4.36 15.13
CA ILE A 228 7.36 5.06 14.85
C ILE A 228 6.84 5.61 16.16
N SER A 229 6.74 6.94 16.28
CA SER A 229 6.37 7.64 17.51
C SER A 229 5.30 8.69 17.22
N CYS A 230 4.04 8.25 17.22
CA CYS A 230 2.90 9.08 16.84
C CYS A 230 1.80 9.02 17.91
N PRO A 231 1.80 9.91 18.93
CA PRO A 231 0.87 9.84 20.07
C PRO A 231 -0.61 9.96 19.74
N CYS A 232 -0.95 10.63 18.64
CA CYS A 232 -2.34 10.82 18.19
C CYS A 232 -2.77 9.82 17.11
N LEU A 233 -1.95 8.80 16.82
CA LEU A 233 -2.25 7.81 15.80
C LEU A 233 -3.41 6.92 16.24
N VAL A 234 -4.44 6.84 15.41
CA VAL A 234 -5.66 6.03 15.63
C VAL A 234 -5.63 4.76 14.78
N SER A 235 -5.07 4.85 13.57
CA SER A 235 -4.97 3.74 12.61
C SER A 235 -3.52 3.57 12.14
N LEU A 236 -2.99 2.36 12.28
CA LEU A 236 -1.70 1.95 11.74
C LEU A 236 -1.90 0.76 10.79
N ILE A 237 -1.38 0.87 9.56
CA ILE A 237 -1.31 -0.24 8.61
C ILE A 237 0.13 -0.35 8.15
N ILE A 238 0.72 -1.53 8.32
CA ILE A 238 2.02 -1.91 7.79
C ILE A 238 1.79 -3.22 7.05
N ASP A 239 2.00 -3.24 5.74
CA ASP A 239 1.80 -4.41 4.89
C ASP A 239 2.90 -4.50 3.86
N SER A 240 3.86 -5.39 4.07
CA SER A 240 5.06 -5.54 3.24
C SER A 240 5.39 -7.03 3.09
N TYR A 241 5.57 -7.46 1.83
CA TYR A 241 5.83 -8.86 1.49
C TYR A 241 7.33 -9.21 1.47
N GLY A 242 8.19 -8.22 1.19
CA GLY A 242 9.64 -8.42 1.22
C GLY A 242 10.22 -8.41 2.63
N LYS A 243 11.49 -8.77 2.73
CA LYS A 243 12.21 -8.78 4.01
C LYS A 243 12.41 -7.36 4.51
N MET A 244 11.72 -7.03 5.60
CA MET A 244 11.76 -5.73 6.23
C MET A 244 12.71 -5.75 7.45
N GLY A 245 13.38 -4.61 7.68
CA GLY A 245 14.12 -4.40 8.93
C GLY A 245 13.20 -4.33 10.16
N SER A 246 13.80 -4.38 11.35
CA SER A 246 13.02 -4.17 12.59
C SER A 246 12.41 -2.77 12.64
N PHE A 247 11.32 -2.62 13.37
CA PHE A 247 10.81 -1.31 13.72
C PHE A 247 10.28 -1.31 15.15
N GLU A 248 10.37 -0.17 15.83
CA GLU A 248 9.90 -0.02 17.21
C GLU A 248 8.70 0.95 17.23
N LEU A 249 7.56 0.48 17.73
CA LEU A 249 6.40 1.34 17.96
C LEU A 249 6.51 1.98 19.35
N LYS A 250 6.52 3.32 19.43
CA LYS A 250 6.49 4.08 20.69
C LYS A 250 5.28 4.99 20.78
N ASN A 251 4.88 5.26 22.02
CA ASN A 251 3.86 6.26 22.33
C ASN A 251 2.52 6.03 21.59
N MET A 252 2.07 4.78 21.44
CA MET A 252 0.83 4.44 20.71
C MET A 252 -0.44 4.52 21.58
N ALA A 253 -0.57 5.58 22.39
CA ALA A 253 -1.64 5.67 23.39
C ALA A 253 -3.05 5.80 22.79
N SER A 254 -3.16 6.40 21.61
CA SER A 254 -4.44 6.65 20.91
C SER A 254 -4.80 5.58 19.87
N LEU A 255 -3.97 4.55 19.71
CA LEU A 255 -4.11 3.57 18.64
C LEU A 255 -5.33 2.68 18.88
N GLU A 256 -6.27 2.66 17.93
CA GLU A 256 -7.51 1.89 18.02
C GLU A 256 -7.54 0.71 17.03
N TYR A 257 -6.92 0.89 15.86
CA TYR A 257 -6.82 -0.11 14.80
C TYR A 257 -5.36 -0.30 14.37
N ALA A 258 -4.91 -1.54 14.32
CA ALA A 258 -3.61 -1.92 13.79
C ALA A 258 -3.72 -3.12 12.85
N SER A 259 -3.10 -3.03 11.68
CA SER A 259 -2.89 -4.16 10.77
C SER A 259 -1.41 -4.25 10.44
N ILE A 260 -0.79 -5.37 10.79
CA ILE A 260 0.64 -5.61 10.57
C ILE A 260 0.78 -6.92 9.82
N SER A 261 1.22 -6.83 8.57
CA SER A 261 1.49 -7.91 7.64
C SER A 261 2.93 -7.77 7.17
N ILE A 262 3.86 -8.57 7.71
CA ILE A 262 5.31 -8.34 7.51
C ILE A 262 6.11 -9.63 7.44
N ASN A 263 7.22 -9.58 6.72
CA ASN A 263 8.30 -10.57 6.75
C ASN A 263 9.57 -9.92 7.34
N LEU A 264 9.95 -10.30 8.57
CA LEU A 264 11.08 -9.67 9.28
C LEU A 264 12.40 -10.34 8.96
N ASP A 265 13.48 -9.57 8.84
CA ASP A 265 14.83 -10.14 8.73
C ASP A 265 15.32 -10.74 10.06
N LYS A 266 15.98 -11.90 9.99
CA LYS A 266 16.34 -12.77 11.14
C LYS A 266 17.25 -12.09 12.17
N ASN A 267 17.98 -11.05 11.76
CA ASN A 267 18.92 -10.32 12.61
C ASN A 267 18.25 -9.30 13.55
N HIS A 268 16.93 -9.14 13.46
CA HIS A 268 16.22 -7.99 14.00
C HIS A 268 15.00 -8.36 14.86
N SER A 269 14.93 -9.60 15.36
CA SER A 269 13.80 -10.14 16.13
C SER A 269 13.65 -9.57 17.56
N ASP A 270 14.45 -8.58 17.97
CA ASP A 270 14.42 -8.03 19.34
C ASP A 270 13.28 -7.05 19.69
N VAL A 271 12.32 -6.89 18.78
CA VAL A 271 11.23 -5.92 18.92
C VAL A 271 10.06 -6.49 19.74
N ASN A 272 9.76 -5.87 20.88
CA ASN A 272 8.52 -6.12 21.63
C ASN A 272 7.34 -5.35 21.00
N LEU A 273 6.89 -5.81 19.85
CA LEU A 273 5.82 -5.19 19.06
C LEU A 273 4.47 -5.18 19.81
N LEU A 274 4.16 -6.29 20.49
CA LEU A 274 2.86 -6.51 21.12
C LEU A 274 2.58 -5.57 22.29
N SER A 275 3.60 -5.23 23.08
CA SER A 275 3.43 -4.30 24.19
C SER A 275 2.85 -2.95 23.73
N SER A 276 3.28 -2.47 22.57
CA SER A 276 2.83 -1.21 21.97
C SER A 276 1.44 -1.31 21.31
N LEU A 277 0.97 -2.52 21.02
CA LEU A 277 -0.35 -2.79 20.43
C LEU A 277 -1.42 -3.14 21.49
N SER A 278 -1.05 -3.31 22.75
CA SER A 278 -1.96 -3.73 23.83
C SER A 278 -3.22 -2.86 24.04
N ASN A 279 -3.24 -1.63 23.51
CA ASN A 279 -4.37 -0.70 23.63
C ASN A 279 -5.38 -0.74 22.47
N VAL A 280 -5.12 -1.50 21.40
CA VAL A 280 -5.99 -1.50 20.22
C VAL A 280 -7.31 -2.22 20.47
N SER A 281 -8.34 -1.82 19.72
CA SER A 281 -9.65 -2.46 19.70
C SER A 281 -9.82 -3.47 18.57
N GLN A 282 -9.05 -3.28 17.50
CA GLN A 282 -9.00 -4.16 16.34
C GLN A 282 -7.54 -4.38 15.96
N LEU A 283 -7.16 -5.65 15.82
CA LEU A 283 -5.80 -6.05 15.50
C LEU A 283 -5.81 -7.09 14.40
N ARG A 284 -5.07 -6.84 13.32
CA ARG A 284 -4.69 -7.85 12.32
C ARG A 284 -3.19 -8.09 12.40
N LEU A 285 -2.78 -9.35 12.53
CA LEU A 285 -1.38 -9.76 12.55
C LEU A 285 -1.14 -10.87 11.54
N ASP A 286 -0.26 -10.61 10.57
CA ASP A 286 0.26 -11.60 9.63
C ASP A 286 1.80 -11.51 9.59
N ILE A 287 2.53 -12.49 10.11
CA ILE A 287 3.99 -12.47 10.22
C ILE A 287 4.57 -13.75 9.61
N TRP A 288 5.41 -13.59 8.61
CA TRP A 288 5.90 -14.69 7.78
C TRP A 288 7.25 -15.28 8.21
N ASP A 289 7.89 -14.75 9.26
CA ASP A 289 9.18 -15.23 9.77
C ASP A 289 9.03 -16.21 10.95
N ASP A 290 9.53 -17.44 10.80
CA ASP A 290 9.40 -18.51 11.80
C ASP A 290 10.10 -18.24 13.13
N VAL A 291 11.23 -17.52 13.12
CA VAL A 291 11.97 -17.20 14.36
C VAL A 291 11.20 -16.19 15.19
N PHE A 292 10.61 -15.19 14.53
CA PHE A 292 9.76 -14.21 15.19
C PHE A 292 8.47 -14.84 15.75
N LYS A 293 7.95 -15.91 15.14
CA LYS A 293 6.76 -16.61 15.63
C LYS A 293 6.95 -17.17 17.04
N GLU A 294 8.04 -17.91 17.29
CA GLU A 294 8.32 -18.48 18.63
C GLU A 294 8.42 -17.38 19.69
N LYS A 295 9.10 -16.29 19.34
CA LYS A 295 9.23 -15.15 20.25
C LYS A 295 7.89 -14.45 20.51
N LEU A 296 7.05 -14.33 19.49
CA LEU A 296 5.75 -13.71 19.63
C LEU A 296 4.88 -14.47 20.63
N GLU A 297 4.97 -15.81 20.67
CA GLU A 297 4.26 -16.63 21.65
C GLU A 297 4.65 -16.29 23.09
N GLU A 298 5.95 -16.18 23.34
CA GLU A 298 6.47 -15.75 24.64
C GLU A 298 6.02 -14.31 24.96
N ASP A 299 6.10 -13.41 23.98
CA ASP A 299 5.74 -12.00 24.16
C ASP A 299 4.24 -11.82 24.41
N VAL A 300 3.35 -12.59 23.78
CA VAL A 300 1.90 -12.49 24.01
C VAL A 300 1.56 -12.79 25.47
N LEU A 301 2.18 -13.80 26.07
CA LEU A 301 1.90 -14.20 27.45
C LEU A 301 2.52 -13.25 28.48
N ASN A 302 3.63 -12.60 28.13
CA ASN A 302 4.36 -11.70 29.01
C ASN A 302 3.97 -10.22 28.86
N CYS A 303 3.30 -9.85 27.78
CA CYS A 303 2.86 -8.48 27.54
C CYS A 303 1.60 -8.11 28.34
N ARG A 304 1.30 -6.81 28.40
CA ARG A 304 0.10 -6.31 29.09
C ARG A 304 -1.17 -6.85 28.42
N PRO A 305 -2.23 -7.16 29.18
CA PRO A 305 -3.47 -7.64 28.60
C PRO A 305 -4.08 -6.70 27.57
N PHE A 306 -4.55 -7.30 26.47
CA PHE A 306 -5.30 -6.64 25.40
C PHE A 306 -6.74 -6.36 25.85
N SER A 307 -6.87 -5.52 26.88
CA SER A 307 -8.14 -5.26 27.56
C SER A 307 -9.19 -4.55 26.70
N LYS A 308 -8.78 -3.87 25.61
CA LYS A 308 -9.70 -3.18 24.69
C LYS A 308 -9.98 -3.97 23.41
N LEU A 309 -9.23 -5.06 23.17
CA LEU A 309 -9.30 -5.80 21.92
C LEU A 309 -10.64 -6.50 21.81
N LYS A 310 -11.36 -6.22 20.72
CA LYS A 310 -12.67 -6.77 20.37
C LYS A 310 -12.63 -7.62 19.12
N SER A 311 -11.79 -7.28 18.16
CA SER A 311 -11.62 -8.06 16.93
C SER A 311 -10.16 -8.38 16.71
N LEU A 312 -9.85 -9.66 16.52
CA LEU A 312 -8.51 -10.16 16.23
C LEU A 312 -8.54 -10.95 14.93
N GLU A 313 -7.72 -10.55 13.98
CA GLU A 313 -7.45 -11.29 12.75
C GLU A 313 -6.02 -11.82 12.79
N ILE A 314 -5.85 -13.13 12.67
CA ILE A 314 -4.52 -13.76 12.56
C ILE A 314 -4.38 -14.32 11.15
N GLY A 315 -3.31 -13.91 10.49
CA GLY A 315 -2.93 -14.29 9.14
C GLY A 315 -2.48 -15.74 9.00
N HIS A 316 -1.91 -16.04 7.84
CA HIS A 316 -1.83 -17.38 7.24
C HIS A 316 -1.10 -18.47 8.05
N TRP A 317 -0.29 -18.09 9.04
CA TRP A 317 0.54 -18.96 9.88
C TRP A 317 -0.12 -19.33 11.22
N GLY A 318 -1.23 -18.70 11.60
CA GLY A 318 -1.91 -18.96 12.88
C GLY A 318 -2.48 -20.38 13.03
N LEU A 319 -2.51 -21.17 11.94
CA LEU A 319 -3.16 -22.49 11.91
C LEU A 319 -2.27 -23.63 11.45
N SER A 320 -1.13 -23.37 10.79
CA SER A 320 -0.28 -24.47 10.31
C SER A 320 0.46 -25.14 11.47
N ASP A 321 0.97 -24.38 12.46
CA ASP A 321 1.79 -24.93 13.56
C ASP A 321 1.62 -24.27 14.93
N ASN A 322 1.01 -23.08 15.06
CA ASN A 322 1.03 -22.28 16.31
C ASN A 322 -0.36 -22.05 16.96
N ILE A 323 -1.00 -23.14 17.39
CA ILE A 323 -2.19 -23.08 18.25
C ILE A 323 -1.88 -22.33 19.56
N ASP A 324 -0.65 -22.43 20.04
CA ASP A 324 -0.19 -21.81 21.29
C ASP A 324 -0.20 -20.28 21.24
N LEU A 325 0.08 -19.68 20.08
CA LEU A 325 -0.09 -18.23 19.92
C LEU A 325 -1.56 -17.80 20.02
N VAL A 326 -2.45 -18.50 19.30
CA VAL A 326 -3.89 -18.23 19.34
C VAL A 326 -4.40 -18.37 20.77
N ALA A 327 -3.98 -19.42 21.47
CA ALA A 327 -4.23 -19.65 22.88
C ALA A 327 -3.72 -18.50 23.76
N GLY A 328 -2.50 -18.02 23.50
CA GLY A 328 -1.91 -16.86 24.17
C GLY A 328 -2.78 -15.62 24.01
N PHE A 329 -3.22 -15.29 22.79
CA PHE A 329 -4.08 -14.13 22.54
C PHE A 329 -5.43 -14.29 23.22
N LEU A 330 -6.03 -15.47 23.16
CA LEU A 330 -7.31 -15.75 23.83
C LEU A 330 -7.19 -15.54 25.34
N LYS A 331 -6.12 -16.06 25.96
CA LYS A 331 -5.85 -15.87 27.40
C LYS A 331 -5.59 -14.41 27.74
N ASN A 332 -4.86 -13.68 26.90
CA ASN A 332 -4.45 -12.31 27.19
C ASN A 332 -5.45 -11.23 26.70
N SER A 333 -6.55 -11.62 26.06
CA SER A 333 -7.58 -10.72 25.50
C SER A 333 -8.95 -11.01 26.11
N PRO A 334 -9.26 -10.49 27.31
CA PRO A 334 -10.46 -10.87 28.06
C PRO A 334 -11.78 -10.42 27.41
N ASN A 335 -11.75 -9.35 26.61
CA ASN A 335 -12.94 -8.72 26.01
C ASN A 335 -13.07 -9.00 24.49
N LEU A 336 -12.35 -10.00 23.98
CA LEU A 336 -12.39 -10.35 22.56
C LEU A 336 -13.80 -10.81 22.15
N GLU A 337 -14.37 -10.16 21.14
CA GLU A 337 -15.72 -10.41 20.60
C GLU A 337 -15.69 -11.20 19.29
N GLU A 338 -14.66 -11.00 18.47
CA GLU A 338 -14.52 -11.60 17.14
C GLU A 338 -13.09 -12.11 16.94
N LEU A 339 -12.96 -13.36 16.49
CA LEU A 339 -11.69 -13.95 16.07
C LEU A 339 -11.81 -14.43 14.62
N SER A 340 -10.97 -13.93 13.74
CA SER A 340 -10.85 -14.41 12.36
C SER A 340 -9.49 -15.02 12.12
N LEU A 341 -9.46 -16.22 11.56
CA LEU A 341 -8.22 -16.94 11.26
C LEU A 341 -8.17 -17.20 9.76
N TYR A 342 -7.10 -16.74 9.11
CA TYR A 342 -6.88 -16.92 7.68
C TYR A 342 -6.09 -18.19 7.42
N LEU A 343 -6.59 -19.02 6.52
CA LEU A 343 -5.88 -20.19 6.00
C LEU A 343 -5.16 -19.81 4.71
N CYS A 344 -3.89 -20.19 4.55
CA CYS A 344 -3.30 -20.40 3.22
C CYS A 344 -2.72 -21.79 3.14
N GLU A 345 -2.70 -22.34 1.94
CA GLU A 345 -1.84 -23.46 1.59
C GLU A 345 -0.38 -23.00 1.69
N GLU A 346 0.50 -23.82 2.26
CA GLU A 346 1.92 -23.72 1.98
C GLU A 346 2.10 -23.91 0.48
N ILE A 347 2.20 -22.82 -0.28
CA ILE A 347 2.78 -22.92 -1.61
C ILE A 347 4.25 -23.24 -1.35
N SER A 348 4.61 -24.52 -1.45
CA SER A 348 6.00 -24.90 -1.61
C SER A 348 6.49 -24.20 -2.87
N SER A 349 7.15 -23.05 -2.70
CA SER A 349 7.73 -22.33 -3.83
C SER A 349 8.77 -23.25 -4.49
N PRO A 350 8.84 -23.33 -5.83
CA PRO A 350 9.87 -24.12 -6.51
C PRO A 350 11.30 -23.60 -6.27
N LEU A 351 11.46 -22.50 -5.53
CA LEU A 351 12.71 -21.76 -5.39
C LEU A 351 13.65 -22.29 -4.30
N ASN A 352 13.26 -23.33 -3.55
CA ASN A 352 14.14 -23.96 -2.54
C ASN A 352 15.20 -24.94 -3.10
N ASN A 353 15.45 -24.94 -4.42
CA ASN A 353 16.46 -25.82 -5.05
C ASN A 353 17.70 -25.10 -5.61
N PHE A 354 18.05 -23.91 -5.09
CA PHE A 354 19.43 -23.41 -5.22
C PHE A 354 20.14 -23.54 -3.88
N GLY A 355 20.59 -24.77 -3.63
CA GLY A 355 21.51 -25.10 -2.56
C GLY A 355 22.81 -24.33 -2.73
N SER A 356 23.22 -23.71 -1.63
CA SER A 356 24.56 -23.20 -1.35
C SER A 356 25.65 -24.21 -1.76
N SER A 357 26.56 -23.79 -2.65
CA SER A 357 27.94 -24.29 -2.65
C SER A 357 28.89 -23.10 -2.67
N ASN A 358 29.50 -22.83 -1.51
CA ASN A 358 30.75 -22.11 -1.42
C ASN A 358 31.83 -22.93 -2.13
N GLU A 359 32.63 -22.32 -2.98
CA GLU A 359 34.07 -22.60 -3.10
C GLU A 359 34.78 -21.41 -3.75
N GLU A 360 35.91 -21.06 -3.16
CA GLU A 360 36.81 -19.97 -3.53
C GLU A 360 37.66 -20.34 -4.76
N ASP A 361 38.07 -19.29 -5.48
CA ASP A 361 39.28 -19.13 -6.30
C ASP A 361 39.44 -19.72 -7.73
N ASP A 362 40.01 -18.81 -8.53
CA ASP A 362 40.89 -18.95 -9.70
C ASP A 362 40.34 -19.23 -11.12
N SER A 363 40.25 -18.12 -11.86
CA SER A 363 40.90 -17.87 -13.17
C SER A 363 40.19 -18.28 -14.49
N ASN A 364 40.16 -17.27 -15.37
CA ASN A 364 40.14 -17.29 -16.84
C ASN A 364 38.95 -17.90 -17.59
N GLY A 365 38.39 -17.07 -18.48
CA GLY A 365 37.86 -17.55 -19.76
C GLY A 365 36.57 -16.86 -20.17
N GLU A 366 36.66 -16.03 -21.22
CA GLU A 366 35.56 -15.53 -22.04
C GLU A 366 34.52 -16.63 -22.34
N LEU A 367 33.25 -16.26 -22.55
CA LEU A 367 32.46 -16.75 -23.69
C LEU A 367 31.17 -15.92 -23.88
N SER A 368 30.75 -15.92 -25.13
CA SER A 368 29.92 -14.98 -25.87
C SER A 368 28.43 -15.32 -25.95
N GLU A 369 27.67 -14.34 -26.47
CA GLU A 369 26.29 -14.32 -26.98
C GLU A 369 25.69 -15.60 -27.62
N GLN A 370 24.34 -15.57 -27.70
CA GLN A 370 23.38 -16.38 -28.50
C GLN A 370 22.97 -17.70 -27.82
N GLU A 371 21.68 -18.06 -27.67
CA GLU A 371 20.58 -18.05 -28.65
C GLU A 371 19.21 -18.20 -27.93
N LEU A 372 18.16 -17.62 -28.55
CA LEU A 372 16.73 -17.85 -28.30
C LEU A 372 16.32 -19.32 -28.56
N ILE A 373 15.16 -19.77 -28.03
CA ILE A 373 14.08 -20.43 -28.81
C ILE A 373 12.88 -20.77 -27.90
N ASP A 374 11.69 -20.43 -28.41
CA ASP A 374 10.34 -20.81 -28.00
C ASP A 374 10.14 -22.33 -27.82
N VAL A 375 9.30 -22.76 -26.87
CA VAL A 375 8.45 -23.96 -27.08
C VAL A 375 7.09 -23.77 -26.39
N GLU A 376 6.06 -23.81 -27.24
CA GLU A 376 4.62 -23.90 -26.96
C GLU A 376 4.23 -25.08 -26.07
N LEU A 377 3.11 -24.86 -25.38
CA LEU A 377 2.29 -25.83 -24.65
C LEU A 377 2.04 -27.12 -25.45
N SER A 378 2.13 -28.26 -24.78
CA SER A 378 1.51 -29.51 -25.25
C SER A 378 0.65 -30.13 -24.16
N GLU A 379 -0.64 -30.28 -24.49
CA GLU A 379 -1.60 -31.14 -23.82
C GLU A 379 -1.07 -32.59 -23.85
N GLN A 380 -1.07 -33.26 -22.71
CA GLN A 380 -0.96 -34.72 -22.66
C GLN A 380 -2.07 -35.32 -21.81
N GLU A 381 -2.86 -36.14 -22.50
CA GLU A 381 -3.81 -37.12 -22.00
C GLU A 381 -3.18 -37.98 -20.90
N LEU A 382 -3.91 -38.20 -19.80
CA LEU A 382 -3.64 -39.31 -18.89
C LEU A 382 -4.87 -40.19 -18.77
N THR A 383 -4.60 -41.45 -19.08
CA THR A 383 -5.47 -42.59 -19.31
C THR A 383 -6.08 -43.17 -18.05
N ASP A 384 -7.22 -43.84 -18.25
CA ASP A 384 -7.93 -44.70 -17.30
C ASP A 384 -7.00 -45.63 -16.50
N GLY A 385 -7.15 -45.58 -15.18
CA GLY A 385 -6.55 -46.52 -14.23
C GLY A 385 -7.45 -46.68 -13.02
N GLU A 386 -8.35 -47.66 -13.08
CA GLU A 386 -9.14 -48.13 -11.95
C GLU A 386 -8.24 -48.65 -10.82
N LEU A 387 -8.39 -48.12 -9.60
CA LEU A 387 -8.10 -48.88 -8.36
C LEU A 387 -9.05 -48.47 -7.22
N SER A 388 -10.07 -49.34 -7.05
CA SER A 388 -10.75 -49.77 -5.82
C SER A 388 -11.29 -48.74 -4.82
N GLU A 389 -12.62 -48.60 -4.83
CA GLU A 389 -13.45 -48.29 -3.66
C GLU A 389 -13.27 -49.37 -2.57
N GLN A 390 -13.03 -48.96 -1.33
CA GLN A 390 -13.51 -49.68 -0.15
C GLN A 390 -13.69 -48.72 1.04
N GLU A 391 -14.97 -48.53 1.37
CA GLU A 391 -15.55 -48.22 2.68
C GLU A 391 -15.32 -46.80 3.27
N LEU A 392 -16.07 -45.86 2.69
CA LEU A 392 -16.76 -44.80 3.45
C LEU A 392 -17.71 -45.45 4.47
N THR A 393 -17.53 -45.16 5.75
CA THR A 393 -18.62 -45.23 6.73
C THR A 393 -18.65 -43.95 7.58
N ASP A 394 -19.69 -43.17 7.30
CA ASP A 394 -20.45 -42.26 8.14
C ASP A 394 -19.74 -41.51 9.26
N GLY A 395 -19.59 -40.21 9.03
CA GLY A 395 -19.39 -39.19 10.04
C GLY A 395 -19.65 -37.82 9.44
N GLU A 396 -20.88 -37.59 8.95
CA GLU A 396 -21.36 -36.25 8.64
C GLU A 396 -21.25 -35.38 9.91
N LEU A 397 -20.23 -34.51 9.96
CA LEU A 397 -20.23 -33.37 10.86
C LEU A 397 -20.57 -32.16 10.01
N SER A 398 -21.87 -31.91 9.90
CA SER A 398 -22.42 -30.69 9.30
C SER A 398 -21.85 -29.46 10.00
N GLU A 399 -21.64 -28.37 9.23
CA GLU A 399 -21.22 -27.03 9.69
C GLU A 399 -22.07 -26.41 10.83
N GLN A 400 -23.09 -27.12 11.31
CA GLN A 400 -23.98 -26.71 12.41
C GLN A 400 -23.49 -27.10 13.82
N GLU A 401 -22.48 -27.95 13.98
CA GLU A 401 -21.99 -28.32 15.33
C GLU A 401 -20.87 -27.41 15.87
N LEU A 402 -20.28 -26.55 15.03
CA LEU A 402 -19.27 -25.56 15.42
C LEU A 402 -19.84 -24.34 16.16
N THR A 403 -21.16 -24.20 16.20
CA THR A 403 -21.83 -23.02 16.76
C THR A 403 -22.21 -23.17 18.24
N ASP A 404 -22.30 -24.40 18.76
CA ASP A 404 -22.83 -24.66 20.10
C ASP A 404 -21.76 -24.78 21.20
N GLY A 405 -20.47 -24.95 20.83
CA GLY A 405 -19.35 -25.08 21.78
C GLY A 405 -18.69 -23.76 22.23
N LEU A 406 -18.92 -22.65 21.51
CA LEU A 406 -18.34 -21.33 21.80
C LEU A 406 -19.03 -20.58 22.96
N LEU A 407 -20.11 -21.14 23.50
CA LEU A 407 -20.96 -20.51 24.50
C LEU A 407 -20.45 -20.73 25.93
N GLN A 408 -19.33 -20.09 26.28
CA GLN A 408 -19.10 -19.61 27.67
C GLN A 408 -17.99 -18.57 27.83
N ARG A 409 -17.92 -17.61 26.89
CA ARG A 409 -17.60 -16.21 27.23
C ARG A 409 -18.87 -15.40 27.07
N GLU A 410 -19.20 -14.52 28.02
CA GLU A 410 -20.27 -13.52 27.81
C GLU A 410 -19.94 -12.55 26.64
N TYR A 411 -18.69 -12.54 26.14
CA TYR A 411 -18.19 -11.53 25.21
C TYR A 411 -17.75 -12.05 23.82
N LEU A 412 -17.23 -13.28 23.67
CA LEU A 412 -16.81 -13.81 22.35
C LEU A 412 -18.05 -14.25 21.57
N LYS A 413 -18.40 -13.49 20.52
CA LYS A 413 -19.64 -13.62 19.76
C LYS A 413 -19.44 -14.42 18.47
N SER A 414 -18.26 -14.39 17.87
CA SER A 414 -18.01 -15.12 16.63
C SER A 414 -16.55 -15.54 16.46
N VAL A 415 -16.36 -16.74 15.93
CA VAL A 415 -15.08 -17.23 15.41
C VAL A 415 -15.30 -17.57 13.93
N ARG A 416 -14.44 -17.05 13.05
CA ARG A 416 -14.50 -17.26 11.61
C ARG A 416 -13.19 -17.84 11.11
N ILE A 417 -13.29 -18.85 10.26
CA ILE A 417 -12.16 -19.38 9.50
C ILE A 417 -12.35 -18.92 8.06
N ILE A 418 -11.36 -18.20 7.52
CA ILE A 418 -11.44 -17.61 6.19
C ILE A 418 -10.53 -18.42 5.26
N GLN A 419 -11.13 -19.00 4.22
CA GLN A 419 -10.45 -19.81 3.20
C GLN A 419 -10.14 -18.99 1.94
N PRO A 420 -9.05 -19.29 1.22
CA PRO A 420 -8.73 -18.67 -0.06
C PRO A 420 -9.74 -19.08 -1.14
N LYS A 421 -9.98 -18.19 -2.11
CA LYS A 421 -11.03 -18.36 -3.15
C LYS A 421 -10.66 -19.32 -4.28
N GLN A 422 -9.51 -19.99 -4.25
CA GLN A 422 -9.07 -20.93 -5.29
C GLN A 422 -8.72 -22.28 -4.66
N GLN A 423 -9.39 -23.32 -5.15
CA GLN A 423 -9.38 -24.71 -4.68
C GLN A 423 -8.44 -25.54 -5.54
N ASP A 424 -7.67 -26.46 -4.94
CA ASP A 424 -7.98 -27.90 -4.93
C ASP A 424 -6.80 -28.68 -4.31
N VAL A 425 -7.13 -29.63 -3.43
CA VAL A 425 -6.24 -30.62 -2.78
C VAL A 425 -5.47 -30.13 -1.54
N VAL A 426 -6.10 -30.24 -0.36
CA VAL A 426 -5.69 -31.02 0.84
C VAL A 426 -6.76 -30.76 1.90
N VAL A 427 -7.87 -31.50 1.86
CA VAL A 427 -9.04 -31.23 2.72
C VAL A 427 -8.91 -31.89 4.11
N ASP A 428 -8.35 -33.10 4.19
CA ASP A 428 -8.37 -33.88 5.44
C ASP A 428 -7.37 -33.39 6.51
N GLY A 429 -6.17 -32.98 6.09
CA GLY A 429 -5.16 -32.45 7.02
C GLY A 429 -5.59 -31.13 7.65
N LEU A 430 -6.21 -30.26 6.84
CA LEU A 430 -6.75 -28.97 7.24
C LEU A 430 -7.96 -29.13 8.16
N ILE A 431 -8.92 -29.99 7.82
CA ILE A 431 -10.09 -30.27 8.68
C ILE A 431 -9.64 -30.79 10.06
N LYS A 432 -8.67 -31.70 10.10
CA LYS A 432 -8.17 -32.24 11.38
C LYS A 432 -7.46 -31.17 12.23
N LYS A 433 -6.69 -30.27 11.61
CA LYS A 433 -6.07 -29.12 12.30
C LYS A 433 -7.14 -28.16 12.83
N LEU A 434 -8.17 -27.87 12.05
CA LEU A 434 -9.29 -27.03 12.46
C LEU A 434 -10.10 -27.63 13.62
N GLN A 435 -10.43 -28.93 13.56
CA GLN A 435 -11.11 -29.64 14.65
C GLN A 435 -10.27 -29.65 15.94
N THR A 436 -8.95 -29.82 15.81
CA THR A 436 -8.03 -29.76 16.95
C THR A 436 -7.98 -28.35 17.53
N LEU A 437 -7.88 -27.32 16.69
CA LEU A 437 -7.89 -25.93 17.13
C LEU A 437 -9.19 -25.58 17.86
N VAL A 438 -10.34 -25.92 17.29
CA VAL A 438 -11.64 -25.69 17.93
C VAL A 438 -11.69 -26.36 19.29
N LYS A 439 -11.32 -27.63 19.37
CA LYS A 439 -11.29 -28.37 20.64
C LYS A 439 -10.33 -27.74 21.65
N THR A 440 -9.15 -27.28 21.23
CA THR A 440 -8.19 -26.61 22.10
C THR A 440 -8.71 -25.25 22.56
N ILE A 441 -9.39 -24.49 21.69
CA ILE A 441 -10.06 -23.25 22.05
C ILE A 441 -11.14 -23.52 23.09
N GLU A 442 -11.95 -24.57 22.91
CA GLU A 442 -12.94 -25.03 23.89
C GLU A 442 -12.29 -25.42 25.23
N GLU A 443 -11.22 -26.22 25.22
CA GLU A 443 -10.50 -26.64 26.44
C GLU A 443 -9.83 -25.45 27.17
N ILE A 444 -9.29 -24.46 26.45
CA ILE A 444 -8.75 -23.23 27.02
C ILE A 444 -9.87 -22.36 27.61
N ILE A 445 -11.00 -22.26 26.92
CA ILE A 445 -12.19 -21.57 27.42
C ILE A 445 -12.66 -22.22 28.72
N ILE A 446 -12.66 -23.56 28.81
CA ILE A 446 -13.09 -24.32 29.98
C ILE A 446 -12.10 -24.24 31.14
N SER A 447 -10.78 -24.28 30.88
CA SER A 447 -9.73 -24.33 31.92
C SER A 447 -9.31 -22.98 32.50
N SER A 448 -9.79 -21.86 31.94
CA SER A 448 -9.52 -20.50 32.44
C SER A 448 -10.49 -20.06 33.56
N TRP A 449 -11.20 -21.00 34.19
CA TRP A 449 -12.19 -20.81 35.26
C TRP A 449 -11.79 -21.51 36.57
#